data_AF-D7NGI7-F1
#
_entry.id   AF-D7NGI7-F1
#
_cell.length_a   1.000
_cell.length_b   1.000
_cell.length_c   1.000
_cell.angle_alpha   90.00
_cell.angle_beta   90.00
_cell.angle_gamma   90.00
#
_symmetry.space_group_name_H-M   'P 1'
#
loop_
_entity.id
_entity.type
_entity.pdbx_description
1 polymer ?
#
loop_
_entity_poly.entity_id
_entity_poly.type
_entity_poly.pdbx_seq_one_letter_code
_entity_poly.pdbx_strand_id
1 'polypeptide(L)'
;SSIGTIFQNNTKIKSFDELAKFKGSLLRGNMFGGCTNLQFISVPYTTAALFNDDVSSYKRIILKGEWSRIPDTFIWFSEKKNLQSIILESNNPPEITNVSGFFYGNHTTNFAKIYVPDDSVEKYREAAVWKDYKEFIYPLSEYHP
;
A
#
# COMPACT_ATOMS: atom_id res chain seq x y z
N SER A 1 -20.98 -15.38 -2.75
CA SER A 1 -19.85 -14.76 -2.05
C SER A 1 -19.55 -13.41 -2.68
N SER A 2 -19.28 -12.38 -1.88
CA SER A 2 -18.78 -11.10 -2.43
C SER A 2 -17.35 -11.33 -2.93
N ILE A 3 -16.90 -10.58 -3.95
CA ILE A 3 -15.52 -10.66 -4.42
C ILE A 3 -14.50 -10.41 -3.29
N GLY A 4 -14.89 -9.61 -2.28
CA GLY A 4 -14.08 -9.31 -1.11
C GLY A 4 -13.71 -10.54 -0.28
N THR A 5 -14.51 -11.61 -0.24
CA THR A 5 -14.16 -12.80 0.56
C THR A 5 -13.53 -13.92 -0.26
N ILE A 6 -13.38 -13.75 -1.58
CA ILE A 6 -12.91 -14.83 -2.48
C ILE A 6 -11.44 -15.17 -2.22
N PHE A 7 -10.62 -14.21 -1.80
CA PHE A 7 -9.19 -14.43 -1.59
C PHE A 7 -8.83 -14.74 -0.14
N GLN A 8 -9.75 -14.57 0.81
CA GLN A 8 -9.46 -14.84 2.22
C GLN A 8 -8.98 -16.28 2.43
N ASN A 9 -8.00 -16.45 3.34
CA ASN A 9 -7.35 -17.70 3.69
C ASN A 9 -6.65 -18.41 2.51
N ASN A 10 -6.42 -17.73 1.39
CA ASN A 10 -5.69 -18.30 0.28
C ASN A 10 -4.19 -18.28 0.58
N THR A 11 -3.68 -19.39 1.10
CA THR A 11 -2.26 -19.56 1.41
C THR A 11 -1.41 -19.95 0.19
N LYS A 12 -2.01 -20.12 -0.99
CA LYS A 12 -1.28 -20.50 -2.21
C LYS A 12 -0.77 -19.30 -3.00
N ILE A 13 -1.45 -18.15 -2.91
CA ILE A 13 -1.02 -16.94 -3.60
C ILE A 13 0.21 -16.34 -2.94
N LYS A 14 1.24 -16.07 -3.75
CA LYS A 14 2.49 -15.42 -3.32
C LYS A 14 2.65 -14.03 -3.91
N SER A 15 2.11 -13.83 -5.10
CA SER A 15 2.08 -12.55 -5.80
C SER A 15 0.71 -12.36 -6.44
N PHE A 16 0.25 -11.11 -6.51
CA PHE A 16 -0.99 -10.77 -7.19
C PHE A 16 -0.93 -9.35 -7.79
N ASP A 17 0.04 -9.13 -8.69
CA ASP A 17 0.16 -7.84 -9.37
C ASP A 17 -0.96 -7.63 -10.42
N GLU A 18 -1.62 -8.69 -10.85
CA GLU A 18 -2.77 -8.64 -11.74
C GLU A 18 -4.01 -8.00 -11.12
N LEU A 19 -4.06 -7.85 -9.78
CA LEU A 19 -5.17 -7.15 -9.11
C LEU A 19 -5.29 -5.70 -9.61
N ALA A 20 -4.20 -5.09 -10.05
CA ALA A 20 -4.18 -3.77 -10.68
C ALA A 20 -5.09 -3.63 -11.91
N LYS A 21 -5.47 -4.75 -12.55
CA LYS A 21 -6.37 -4.76 -13.72
C LYS A 21 -7.85 -4.74 -13.33
N PHE A 22 -8.17 -4.90 -12.05
CA PHE A 22 -9.53 -4.95 -11.56
C PHE A 22 -10.11 -3.54 -11.41
N LYS A 23 -11.44 -3.44 -11.43
CA LYS A 23 -12.11 -2.19 -11.05
C LYS A 23 -11.97 -2.00 -9.54
N GLY A 24 -11.32 -0.94 -9.10
CA GLY A 24 -11.10 -0.65 -7.67
C GLY A 24 -12.37 -0.56 -6.84
N SER A 25 -13.51 -0.20 -7.45
CA SER A 25 -14.85 -0.20 -6.83
C SER A 25 -15.36 -1.60 -6.46
N LEU A 26 -14.71 -2.67 -6.94
CA LEU A 26 -14.99 -4.05 -6.55
C LEU A 26 -14.16 -4.49 -5.35
N LEU A 27 -13.07 -3.80 -5.01
CA LEU A 27 -12.20 -4.17 -3.90
C LEU A 27 -12.85 -3.81 -2.55
N ARG A 28 -12.53 -4.58 -1.52
CA ARG A 28 -13.09 -4.46 -0.17
C ARG A 28 -11.98 -4.61 0.87
N GLY A 29 -12.14 -4.01 2.04
CA GLY A 29 -11.21 -4.22 3.15
C GLY A 29 -11.18 -5.68 3.59
N ASN A 30 -10.04 -6.10 4.16
CA ASN A 30 -9.80 -7.48 4.61
C ASN A 30 -9.96 -8.56 3.51
N MET A 31 -9.77 -8.18 2.24
CA MET A 31 -9.96 -9.12 1.12
C MET A 31 -8.91 -10.23 1.08
N PHE A 32 -7.75 -9.96 1.67
CA PHE A 32 -6.63 -10.88 1.75
C PHE A 32 -6.41 -11.44 3.15
N GLY A 33 -7.33 -11.24 4.10
CA GLY A 33 -7.20 -11.79 5.45
C GLY A 33 -6.90 -13.29 5.42
N GLY A 34 -5.87 -13.73 6.14
CA GLY A 34 -5.38 -15.11 6.16
C GLY A 34 -4.52 -15.54 4.96
N CYS A 35 -4.19 -14.66 4.01
CA CYS A 35 -3.27 -14.94 2.91
C CYS A 35 -1.81 -14.94 3.36
N THR A 36 -1.42 -15.90 4.19
CA THR A 36 -0.14 -15.90 4.90
C THR A 36 1.10 -15.95 4.01
N ASN A 37 0.97 -16.29 2.72
CA ASN A 37 2.09 -16.34 1.78
C ASN A 37 2.14 -15.19 0.77
N LEU A 38 1.19 -14.23 0.81
CA LEU A 38 1.10 -13.13 -0.16
C LEU A 38 2.16 -12.06 0.12
N GLN A 39 3.16 -11.96 -0.75
CA GLN A 39 4.33 -11.10 -0.59
C GLN A 39 4.32 -9.86 -1.50
N PHE A 40 3.78 -10.01 -2.71
CA PHE A 40 3.87 -8.98 -3.75
C PHE A 40 2.49 -8.66 -4.30
N ILE A 41 2.09 -7.39 -4.29
CA ILE A 41 0.77 -6.99 -4.76
C ILE A 41 0.80 -5.62 -5.41
N SER A 42 0.03 -5.48 -6.48
CA SER A 42 -0.21 -4.21 -7.17
C SER A 42 -1.71 -3.95 -7.19
N VAL A 43 -2.13 -2.74 -6.84
CA VAL A 43 -3.54 -2.42 -6.61
C VAL A 43 -3.95 -1.19 -7.43
N PRO A 44 -5.13 -1.20 -8.06
CA PRO A 44 -5.67 -0.03 -8.75
C PRO A 44 -6.21 0.97 -7.72
N TYR A 45 -6.45 2.22 -8.13
CA TYR A 45 -7.15 3.19 -7.31
C TYR A 45 -8.42 2.59 -6.70
N THR A 46 -8.54 2.65 -5.37
CA THR A 46 -9.70 2.18 -4.63
C THR A 46 -9.93 3.04 -3.40
N THR A 47 -11.19 3.13 -2.98
CA THR A 47 -11.59 3.79 -1.74
C THR A 47 -11.63 2.82 -0.55
N ALA A 48 -11.31 1.54 -0.76
CA ALA A 48 -11.30 0.53 0.28
C ALA A 48 -9.97 0.51 1.06
N ALA A 49 -10.04 0.37 2.38
CA ALA A 49 -8.89 0.10 3.25
C ALA A 49 -8.38 -1.34 3.07
N LEU A 50 -7.70 -1.59 1.95
CA LEU A 50 -7.47 -2.94 1.43
C LEU A 50 -6.55 -3.79 2.31
N PHE A 51 -5.50 -3.18 2.87
CA PHE A 51 -4.51 -3.83 3.72
C PHE A 51 -4.77 -3.58 5.21
N ASN A 52 -6.03 -3.31 5.57
CA ASN A 52 -6.53 -3.43 6.93
C ASN A 52 -6.87 -4.90 7.20
N ASP A 53 -5.83 -5.72 7.39
CA ASP A 53 -5.89 -7.17 7.42
C ASP A 53 -4.82 -7.77 8.34
N ASP A 54 -4.85 -9.07 8.59
CA ASP A 54 -3.88 -9.77 9.44
C ASP A 54 -2.59 -10.20 8.70
N VAL A 55 -2.47 -9.92 7.40
CA VAL A 55 -1.38 -10.44 6.56
C VAL A 55 -0.07 -9.72 6.86
N SER A 56 0.89 -10.44 7.42
CA SER A 56 2.21 -9.89 7.78
C SER A 56 3.30 -10.21 6.74
N SER A 57 3.00 -10.99 5.70
CA SER A 57 3.96 -11.47 4.72
C SER A 57 4.21 -10.53 3.54
N TYR A 58 3.45 -9.44 3.41
CA TYR A 58 3.70 -8.42 2.39
C TYR A 58 5.15 -7.94 2.45
N LYS A 59 5.81 -7.92 1.30
CA LYS A 59 7.15 -7.35 1.08
C LYS A 59 7.09 -6.08 0.24
N ARG A 60 6.21 -6.07 -0.76
CA ARG A 60 5.96 -4.92 -1.64
C ARG A 60 4.47 -4.72 -1.88
N ILE A 61 4.06 -3.46 -1.80
CA ILE A 61 2.77 -2.96 -2.29
C ILE A 61 3.03 -1.92 -3.38
N ILE A 62 2.33 -2.01 -4.52
CA ILE A 62 2.34 -0.96 -5.57
C ILE A 62 0.94 -0.37 -5.69
N LEU A 63 0.81 0.95 -5.55
CA LEU A 63 -0.38 1.71 -5.87
C LEU A 63 -0.25 2.16 -7.32
N LYS A 64 -0.95 1.43 -8.21
CA LYS A 64 -0.85 1.60 -9.66
C LYS A 64 -1.62 2.82 -10.14
N GLY A 65 -1.01 3.58 -11.04
CA GLY A 65 -1.58 4.78 -11.65
C GLY A 65 -1.68 5.99 -10.70
N GLU A 66 -2.51 6.95 -11.11
CA GLU A 66 -2.75 8.19 -10.37
C GLU A 66 -3.81 8.00 -9.28
N TRP A 67 -3.48 8.41 -8.06
CA TRP A 67 -4.36 8.35 -6.89
C TRP A 67 -4.61 9.78 -6.40
N SER A 68 -5.87 10.16 -6.28
CA SER A 68 -6.23 11.44 -5.66
C SER A 68 -6.14 11.40 -4.14
N ARG A 69 -6.34 10.23 -3.54
CA ARG A 69 -6.37 10.00 -2.09
C ARG A 69 -6.07 8.55 -1.76
N ILE A 70 -5.41 8.32 -0.63
CA ILE A 70 -5.27 6.99 -0.02
C ILE A 70 -6.23 6.92 1.18
N PRO A 71 -7.07 5.88 1.27
CA PRO A 71 -8.02 5.74 2.38
C PRO A 71 -7.37 5.77 3.77
N ASP A 72 -8.14 6.15 4.77
CA ASP A 72 -7.74 5.95 6.16
C ASP A 72 -7.67 4.45 6.47
N THR A 73 -6.78 4.07 7.38
CA THR A 73 -6.50 2.67 7.76
C THR A 73 -6.10 1.78 6.58
N PHE A 74 -5.53 2.35 5.50
CA PHE A 74 -5.24 1.59 4.28
C PHE A 74 -4.24 0.46 4.50
N ILE A 75 -3.15 0.74 5.21
CA ILE A 75 -2.18 -0.26 5.70
C ILE A 75 -2.29 -0.29 7.22
N TRP A 76 -3.13 -1.19 7.73
CA TRP A 76 -3.47 -1.20 9.14
C TRP A 76 -3.64 -2.63 9.63
N PHE A 77 -3.75 -2.79 10.94
CA PHE A 77 -3.97 -4.06 11.60
C PHE A 77 -2.79 -5.04 11.43
N SER A 78 -2.45 -5.71 12.53
CA SER A 78 -1.21 -6.48 12.70
C SER A 78 0.09 -5.71 12.37
N GLU A 79 1.23 -6.30 12.69
CA GLU A 79 2.53 -5.76 12.30
C GLU A 79 2.85 -6.17 10.85
N LYS A 80 3.31 -5.22 10.02
CA LYS A 80 3.75 -5.47 8.64
C LYS A 80 5.29 -5.46 8.57
N LYS A 81 5.97 -6.15 9.49
CA LYS A 81 7.44 -6.16 9.60
C LYS A 81 8.18 -6.66 8.36
N ASN A 82 7.53 -7.42 7.47
CA ASN A 82 8.17 -7.85 6.23
C ASN A 82 8.04 -6.82 5.10
N LEU A 83 7.21 -5.79 5.26
CA LEU A 83 6.96 -4.80 4.23
C LEU A 83 8.17 -3.88 4.14
N GLN A 84 8.82 -3.92 2.98
CA GLN A 84 10.07 -3.22 2.68
C GLN A 84 9.88 -2.10 1.67
N SER A 85 8.83 -2.17 0.85
CA SER A 85 8.60 -1.18 -0.20
C SER A 85 7.12 -0.90 -0.41
N ILE A 86 6.78 0.38 -0.43
CA ILE A 86 5.49 0.88 -0.93
C ILE A 86 5.81 1.78 -2.11
N ILE A 87 5.31 1.43 -3.28
CA ILE A 87 5.56 2.17 -4.52
C ILE A 87 4.28 2.90 -4.92
N LEU A 88 4.37 4.21 -5.15
CA LEU A 88 3.29 5.01 -5.72
C LEU A 88 3.71 5.43 -7.12
N GLU A 89 2.87 5.15 -8.11
CA GLU A 89 3.10 5.61 -9.49
C GLU A 89 2.56 7.02 -9.75
N SER A 90 1.87 7.62 -8.77
CA SER A 90 1.27 8.95 -8.90
C SER A 90 2.32 10.04 -8.98
N ASN A 91 2.21 10.93 -9.96
CA ASN A 91 3.13 12.07 -10.11
C ASN A 91 2.81 13.22 -9.15
N ASN A 92 1.59 13.25 -8.63
CA ASN A 92 1.19 14.18 -7.59
C ASN A 92 0.92 13.40 -6.30
N PRO A 93 1.37 13.90 -5.13
CA PRO A 93 1.12 13.25 -3.85
C PRO A 93 -0.40 13.10 -3.61
N PRO A 94 -0.92 11.88 -3.46
CA PRO A 94 -2.32 11.67 -3.10
C PRO A 94 -2.61 12.29 -1.74
N GLU A 95 -3.85 12.74 -1.49
CA GLU A 95 -4.23 13.14 -0.14
C GLU A 95 -4.12 11.96 0.83
N ILE A 96 -3.48 12.18 1.98
CA ILE A 96 -3.43 11.24 3.09
C ILE A 96 -3.75 11.94 4.40
N THR A 97 -4.12 11.15 5.41
CA THR A 97 -4.21 11.61 6.79
C THR A 97 -3.12 10.94 7.62
N ASN A 98 -2.95 11.36 8.86
CA ASN A 98 -2.05 10.69 9.79
C ASN A 98 -2.45 9.21 10.02
N VAL A 99 -3.72 8.83 9.82
CA VAL A 99 -4.23 7.46 10.03
C VAL A 99 -4.26 6.59 8.78
N SER A 100 -3.68 7.02 7.65
CA SER A 100 -3.61 6.17 6.43
C SER A 100 -2.69 4.94 6.57
N GLY A 101 -1.81 4.90 7.59
CA GLY A 101 -1.11 3.67 8.02
C GLY A 101 0.33 3.49 7.53
N PHE A 102 1.01 4.56 7.08
CA PHE A 102 2.35 4.47 6.50
C PHE A 102 3.48 4.28 7.52
N PHE A 103 3.51 5.01 8.64
CA PHE A 103 4.61 4.91 9.63
C PHE A 103 4.20 5.16 11.09
N TYR A 104 5.15 4.88 11.98
CA TYR A 104 5.09 4.89 13.45
C TYR A 104 4.32 6.08 14.04
N GLY A 105 3.50 5.79 15.05
CA GLY A 105 2.57 6.73 15.67
C GLY A 105 1.10 6.39 15.45
N ASN A 106 0.78 5.46 14.52
CA ASN A 106 -0.59 5.04 14.22
C ASN A 106 -0.74 3.53 13.96
N HIS A 107 -0.48 2.71 14.99
CA HIS A 107 -0.94 1.32 15.15
C HIS A 107 -0.32 0.18 14.31
N THR A 108 0.45 0.45 13.26
CA THR A 108 1.09 -0.62 12.45
C THR A 108 2.60 -0.39 12.26
N THR A 109 3.41 -1.29 12.83
CA THR A 109 4.87 -1.30 12.64
C THR A 109 5.22 -1.90 11.28
N ASN A 110 5.98 -1.17 10.45
CA ASN A 110 6.57 -1.65 9.20
C ASN A 110 7.93 -0.97 8.95
N PHE A 111 8.70 -1.46 7.97
CA PHE A 111 10.03 -0.93 7.62
C PHE A 111 10.11 -0.50 6.16
N ALA A 112 8.97 -0.09 5.60
CA ALA A 112 8.88 0.23 4.19
C ALA A 112 9.65 1.50 3.86
N LYS A 113 10.26 1.53 2.68
CA LYS A 113 10.56 2.77 1.99
C LYS A 113 9.40 3.11 1.06
N ILE A 114 9.07 4.39 0.95
CA ILE A 114 8.15 4.92 -0.04
C ILE A 114 8.94 5.28 -1.29
N TYR A 115 8.58 4.69 -2.41
CA TYR A 115 9.15 5.02 -3.72
C TYR A 115 8.11 5.75 -4.56
N VAL A 116 8.52 6.88 -5.15
CA VAL A 116 7.67 7.74 -5.99
C VAL A 116 8.41 8.09 -7.28
N PRO A 117 7.74 8.57 -8.35
CA PRO A 117 8.44 8.95 -9.58
C PRO A 117 9.54 9.97 -9.27
N ASP A 118 10.70 9.83 -9.93
CA ASP A 118 11.92 10.60 -9.63
C ASP A 118 11.66 12.11 -9.60
N ASP A 119 10.92 12.62 -10.60
CA ASP A 119 10.56 14.05 -10.72
C ASP A 119 9.51 14.52 -9.70
N SER A 120 8.99 13.62 -8.87
CA SER A 120 7.95 13.89 -7.87
C SER A 120 8.47 13.84 -6.43
N VAL A 121 9.72 13.42 -6.20
CA VAL A 121 10.28 13.23 -4.85
C VAL A 121 10.12 14.47 -3.97
N GLU A 122 10.54 15.64 -4.46
CA GLU A 122 10.45 16.87 -3.67
C GLU A 122 8.99 17.30 -3.45
N LYS A 123 8.11 17.10 -4.44
CA LYS A 123 6.67 17.37 -4.27
C LYS A 123 6.07 16.56 -3.13
N TYR A 124 6.44 15.28 -3.03
CA TYR A 124 6.03 14.41 -1.94
C TYR A 124 6.63 14.86 -0.60
N ARG A 125 7.91 15.22 -0.55
CA ARG A 125 8.59 15.67 0.68
C ARG A 125 8.05 17.00 1.22
N GLU A 126 7.43 17.83 0.39
CA GLU A 126 6.83 19.11 0.77
C GLU A 126 5.32 19.04 1.04
N ALA A 127 4.64 18.03 0.49
CA ALA A 127 3.19 17.90 0.61
C ALA A 127 2.72 17.70 2.06
N ALA A 128 1.50 18.17 2.33
CA ALA A 128 0.87 18.03 3.64
C ALA A 128 0.80 16.56 4.07
N VAL A 129 1.13 16.30 5.34
CA VAL A 129 1.28 14.97 5.97
C VAL A 129 2.45 14.15 5.41
N TRP A 130 2.64 14.07 4.09
CA TRP A 130 3.79 13.38 3.48
C TRP A 130 5.15 13.89 3.95
N LYS A 131 5.25 15.21 4.21
CA LYS A 131 6.46 15.83 4.77
C LYS A 131 6.92 15.23 6.11
N ASP A 132 6.00 14.63 6.87
CA ASP A 132 6.32 13.96 8.14
C ASP A 132 6.99 12.60 7.88
N TYR A 133 6.90 12.08 6.65
CA TYR A 133 7.52 10.85 6.17
C TYR A 133 8.67 11.08 5.20
N LYS A 134 9.14 12.32 5.03
CA LYS A 134 10.14 12.71 4.01
C LYS A 134 11.41 11.85 3.99
N GLU A 135 11.86 11.39 5.16
CA GLU A 135 13.05 10.53 5.32
C GLU A 135 12.86 9.11 4.78
N PHE A 136 11.60 8.70 4.59
CA PHE A 136 11.23 7.41 4.01
C PHE A 136 10.92 7.51 2.51
N ILE A 137 10.99 8.71 1.91
CA ILE A 137 10.62 8.95 0.51
C ILE A 137 11.88 8.98 -0.36
N TYR A 138 11.91 8.06 -1.33
CA TYR A 138 13.03 7.82 -2.25
C TYR A 138 12.55 7.86 -3.71
N PRO A 139 13.43 8.21 -4.66
CA PRO A 139 13.12 8.11 -6.09
C PRO A 139 12.92 6.66 -6.51
N LEU A 140 12.00 6.42 -7.44
CA LEU A 140 11.68 5.08 -7.94
C LEU A 140 12.88 4.41 -8.60
N SER A 141 13.80 5.17 -9.20
CA SER A 141 15.05 4.62 -9.76
C SER A 141 15.97 3.94 -8.73
N GLU A 142 15.84 4.25 -7.43
CA GLU A 142 16.56 3.57 -6.34
C GLU A 142 15.89 2.28 -5.87
N TYR A 143 14.71 1.92 -6.41
CA TYR A 143 14.04 0.68 -6.07
C TYR A 143 14.75 -0.52 -6.70
N HIS A 144 15.09 -1.51 -5.86
CA HIS A 144 15.68 -2.78 -6.28
C HIS A 144 14.86 -3.94 -5.68
N PRO A 145 14.28 -4.81 -6.54
CA PRO A 145 13.42 -5.93 -6.09
C PRO A 145 14.10 -7.01 -5.24
#